data_AF-A0A6C0KT23-F1
#
_entry.id   AF-A0A6C0KT23-F1
#
_cell.length_a   1.000
_cell.length_b   1.000
_cell.length_c   1.000
_cell.angle_alpha   90.00
_cell.angle_beta   90.00
_cell.angle_gamma   90.00
#
_symmetry.space_group_name_H-M   'P 1'
#
loop_
_entity.id
_entity.type
_entity.pdbx_description
1 polymer ?
#
loop_
_entity_poly.entity_id
_entity_poly.type
_entity_poly.pdbx_seq_one_letter_code
_entity_poly.pdbx_strand_id
1 'polypeptide(L)'
;MSNMFQEVLTNAKAVEEKYIGPDYPYYKYIKTPSEMGMTDKGSLSSLGKDIDGLKSYVELLVSGSGNASATGQPLGNKFFLNTNSKCSDKTTGQDVDRYIYINNVPAGNIPIISSGIGVNFSEFKGLIPGTISNLNAFNPMEMFQAFLSGSKPECQEIKMETIDIYNNKSTESHFVTTIDIQNMDPCIFQDKTNPITNNQCRETFSNLSNIKTFKIPDDSTSQLYFASLGFLGIYILYKIMLKNDMIPK
;
A
#
# COMPACT_ATOMS: atom_id res chain seq x y z
N MET A 1 -33.45 8.80 7.18
CA MET A 1 -32.29 9.65 7.51
C MET A 1 -32.19 10.04 8.99
N SER A 2 -33.18 9.75 9.85
CA SER A 2 -33.16 10.10 11.29
C SER A 2 -32.24 9.24 12.16
N ASN A 3 -31.96 7.98 11.78
CA ASN A 3 -31.24 7.05 12.65
C ASN A 3 -29.72 7.26 12.69
N MET A 4 -29.07 7.61 11.57
CA MET A 4 -27.60 7.75 11.54
C MET A 4 -27.11 8.86 12.48
N PHE A 5 -27.69 10.07 12.39
CA PHE A 5 -27.27 11.20 13.23
C PHE A 5 -27.52 10.95 14.73
N GLN A 6 -28.58 10.22 15.09
CA GLN A 6 -28.83 9.81 16.47
C GLN A 6 -27.85 8.73 16.93
N GLU A 7 -27.55 7.74 16.08
CA GLU A 7 -26.53 6.72 16.36
C GLU A 7 -25.15 7.37 16.58
N VAL A 8 -24.76 8.37 15.77
CA VAL A 8 -23.47 9.09 15.91
C VAL A 8 -23.36 9.78 17.27
N LEU A 9 -24.43 10.43 17.74
CA LEU A 9 -24.45 11.12 19.04
C LEU A 9 -24.27 10.15 20.22
N THR A 10 -24.62 8.88 20.04
CA THR A 10 -24.51 7.84 21.08
C THR A 10 -23.22 7.03 20.98
N ASN A 11 -22.76 6.69 19.77
CA ASN A 11 -21.56 5.88 19.56
C ASN A 11 -20.98 6.11 18.15
N ALA A 12 -20.25 7.22 18.00
CA ALA A 12 -19.61 7.59 16.73
C ALA A 12 -18.73 6.47 16.13
N LYS A 13 -17.99 5.72 16.95
CA LYS A 13 -17.10 4.64 16.48
C LYS A 13 -17.85 3.46 15.87
N ALA A 14 -18.93 3.03 16.50
CA ALA A 14 -19.75 1.94 15.96
C ALA A 14 -20.44 2.35 14.64
N VAL A 15 -20.81 3.62 14.52
CA VAL A 15 -21.34 4.15 13.26
C VAL A 15 -20.27 4.22 12.19
N GLU A 16 -19.07 4.72 12.52
CA GLU A 16 -17.93 4.74 11.61
C GLU A 16 -17.63 3.34 11.07
N GLU A 17 -17.50 2.33 11.93
CA GLU A 17 -17.25 0.96 11.51
C GLU A 17 -18.38 0.39 10.63
N LYS A 18 -19.63 0.72 10.94
CA LYS A 18 -20.81 0.28 10.17
C LYS A 18 -20.90 0.91 8.77
N TYR A 19 -20.48 2.16 8.61
CA TYR A 19 -20.68 2.91 7.36
C TYR A 19 -19.40 3.14 6.54
N ILE A 20 -18.23 3.01 7.15
CA ILE A 20 -16.92 3.27 6.54
C ILE A 20 -16.03 2.02 6.64
N GLY A 21 -16.33 1.10 7.56
CA GLY A 21 -15.58 -0.13 7.78
C GLY A 21 -14.58 -0.02 8.92
N PRO A 22 -13.87 -1.13 9.22
CA PRO A 22 -12.97 -1.17 10.36
C PRO A 22 -11.66 -0.40 10.12
N ASP A 23 -11.19 0.31 11.15
CA ASP A 23 -9.93 1.06 11.12
C ASP A 23 -8.72 0.11 11.28
N TYR A 24 -7.89 0.02 10.25
CA TYR A 24 -6.70 -0.84 10.24
C TYR A 24 -5.53 -0.14 10.95
N PRO A 25 -5.01 -0.69 12.07
CA PRO A 25 -4.01 -0.01 12.87
C PRO A 25 -2.59 -0.19 12.29
N TYR A 26 -2.27 0.50 11.19
CA TYR A 26 -0.98 0.40 10.49
C TYR A 26 0.24 0.46 11.41
N TYR A 27 0.20 1.36 12.40
CA TYR A 27 1.30 1.57 13.36
C TYR A 27 1.62 0.32 14.21
N LYS A 28 0.66 -0.59 14.43
CA LYS A 28 0.91 -1.84 15.19
C LYS A 28 1.75 -2.84 14.42
N TYR A 29 1.82 -2.69 13.10
CA TYR A 29 2.47 -3.65 12.20
C TYR A 29 3.81 -3.14 11.66
N ILE A 30 4.31 -2.03 12.22
CA ILE A 30 5.62 -1.47 11.95
C ILE A 30 6.46 -1.64 13.22
N LYS A 31 7.58 -2.37 13.12
CA LYS A 31 8.49 -2.58 14.25
C LYS A 31 9.12 -1.26 14.68
N THR A 32 9.31 -1.11 15.99
CA THR A 32 10.06 0.00 16.60
C THR A 32 11.56 -0.12 16.31
N PRO A 33 12.33 0.98 16.43
CA PRO A 33 13.78 0.94 16.24
C PRO A 33 14.47 -0.09 17.14
N SER A 34 14.04 -0.20 18.40
CA SER A 34 14.61 -1.15 19.37
C SER A 34 14.34 -2.61 19.00
N GLU A 35 13.16 -2.93 18.47
CA GLU A 35 12.84 -4.27 17.95
C GLU A 35 13.70 -4.64 16.72
N MET A 36 14.22 -3.63 16.01
CA MET A 36 15.16 -3.81 14.91
C MET A 36 16.63 -3.74 15.35
N GLY A 37 16.90 -3.59 16.64
CA GLY A 37 18.25 -3.55 17.19
C GLY A 37 18.99 -2.22 17.00
N MET A 38 18.27 -1.15 16.63
CA MET A 38 18.81 0.20 16.58
C MET A 38 19.03 0.74 18.00
N THR A 39 20.05 1.58 18.18
CA THR A 39 20.41 2.12 19.49
C THR A 39 21.18 3.43 19.34
N ASP A 40 21.01 4.31 20.31
CA ASP A 40 21.76 5.56 20.48
C ASP A 40 23.24 5.38 20.90
N LYS A 41 23.71 4.14 21.11
CA LYS A 41 25.09 3.86 21.52
C LYS A 41 26.08 4.23 20.41
N GLY A 42 27.07 5.08 20.72
CA GLY A 42 28.12 5.51 19.79
C GLY A 42 29.19 4.46 19.45
N SER A 43 28.80 3.29 18.94
CA SER A 43 29.72 2.26 18.44
C SER A 43 29.55 2.03 16.94
N LEU A 44 30.61 1.59 16.25
CA LEU A 44 30.53 1.31 14.81
C LEU A 44 29.53 0.19 14.48
N SER A 45 29.37 -0.79 15.38
CA SER A 45 28.35 -1.84 15.24
C SER A 45 26.94 -1.28 15.39
N SER A 46 26.73 -0.34 16.31
CA SER A 46 25.44 0.37 16.45
C SER A 46 25.09 1.13 15.19
N LEU A 47 26.05 1.92 14.66
CA LEU A 47 25.85 2.71 13.45
C LEU A 47 25.44 1.82 12.25
N GLY A 48 26.07 0.65 12.10
CA GLY A 48 25.67 -0.32 11.07
C GLY A 48 24.22 -0.78 11.23
N LYS A 49 23.81 -1.16 12.45
CA LYS A 49 22.41 -1.56 12.74
C LYS A 49 21.41 -0.43 12.52
N ASP A 50 21.78 0.80 12.84
CA ASP A 50 20.92 1.97 12.63
C ASP A 50 20.69 2.22 11.13
N ILE A 51 21.74 2.12 10.31
CA ILE A 51 21.63 2.24 8.85
C ILE A 51 20.76 1.13 8.27
N ASP A 52 20.96 -0.13 8.71
CA ASP A 52 20.14 -1.27 8.28
C ASP A 52 18.67 -1.12 8.70
N GLY A 53 18.42 -0.57 9.88
CA GLY A 53 17.07 -0.25 10.37
C GLY A 53 16.38 0.83 9.53
N LEU A 54 17.08 1.93 9.21
CA LEU A 54 16.56 2.98 8.32
C LEU A 54 16.26 2.44 6.92
N LYS A 55 17.15 1.60 6.38
CA LYS A 55 16.91 0.92 5.10
C LYS A 55 15.66 0.04 5.16
N SER A 56 15.46 -0.68 6.26
CA SER A 56 14.28 -1.52 6.46
C SER A 56 12.97 -0.72 6.50
N TYR A 57 12.98 0.48 7.08
CA TYR A 57 11.82 1.38 7.03
C TYR A 57 11.55 1.88 5.60
N VAL A 58 12.59 2.23 4.84
CA VAL A 58 12.43 2.61 3.42
C VAL A 58 11.85 1.44 2.61
N GLU A 59 12.33 0.23 2.83
CA GLU A 59 11.81 -0.98 2.19
C GLU A 59 10.33 -1.22 2.51
N LEU A 60 9.91 -1.05 3.77
CA LEU A 60 8.50 -1.12 4.15
C LEU A 60 7.66 -0.03 3.47
N LEU A 61 8.16 1.21 3.40
CA LEU A 61 7.45 2.32 2.79
C LEU A 61 7.28 2.17 1.28
N VAL A 62 8.27 1.58 0.59
CA VAL A 62 8.27 1.45 -0.87
C VAL A 62 7.68 0.11 -1.31
N SER A 63 8.13 -0.98 -0.71
CA SER A 63 7.78 -2.34 -1.14
C SER A 63 6.67 -2.98 -0.30
N GLY A 64 6.44 -2.49 0.92
CA GLY A 64 5.42 -3.02 1.84
C GLY A 64 5.87 -4.22 2.67
N SER A 65 7.09 -4.72 2.44
CA SER A 65 7.69 -5.86 3.14
C SER A 65 9.00 -5.44 3.82
N GLY A 66 9.85 -6.39 4.17
CA GLY A 66 11.16 -6.13 4.80
C GLY A 66 11.14 -6.22 6.33
N ASN A 67 12.31 -6.06 6.93
CA ASN A 67 12.50 -6.35 8.37
C ASN A 67 11.71 -5.42 9.30
N ALA A 68 11.37 -4.21 8.85
CA ALA A 68 10.54 -3.27 9.60
C ALA A 68 9.05 -3.69 9.64
N SER A 69 8.63 -4.60 8.75
CA SER A 69 7.27 -5.15 8.75
C SER A 69 7.13 -6.22 9.82
N ALA A 70 6.10 -6.11 10.65
CA ALA A 70 5.72 -7.19 11.58
C ALA A 70 4.99 -8.34 10.86
N THR A 71 4.33 -8.06 9.73
CA THR A 71 3.56 -9.02 8.94
C THR A 71 4.37 -9.64 7.80
N GLY A 72 5.44 -8.97 7.37
CA GLY A 72 6.25 -9.34 6.20
C GLY A 72 5.55 -9.11 4.85
N GLN A 73 4.37 -8.48 4.85
CA GLN A 73 3.54 -8.26 3.66
C GLN A 73 3.02 -6.82 3.63
N PRO A 74 2.64 -6.30 2.43
CA PRO A 74 1.97 -5.01 2.30
C PRO A 74 0.83 -4.84 3.31
N LEU A 75 0.89 -3.73 4.05
CA LEU A 75 -0.06 -3.45 5.13
C LEU A 75 -1.40 -2.95 4.60
N GLY A 76 -2.48 -3.36 5.25
CA GLY A 76 -3.85 -2.93 4.96
C GLY A 76 -4.88 -4.06 5.20
N ASN A 77 -6.15 -3.68 5.34
CA ASN A 77 -7.27 -4.61 5.38
C ASN A 77 -7.98 -4.74 4.03
N LYS A 78 -8.78 -5.79 3.90
CA LYS A 78 -9.67 -6.05 2.76
C LYS A 78 -11.01 -6.53 3.30
N PHE A 79 -12.10 -5.93 2.88
CA PHE A 79 -13.41 -6.30 3.41
C PHE A 79 -14.52 -5.91 2.44
N PHE A 80 -15.68 -6.56 2.62
CA PHE A 80 -16.91 -6.13 1.99
C PHE A 80 -17.68 -5.21 2.94
N LEU A 81 -18.13 -4.07 2.43
CA LEU A 81 -18.95 -3.12 3.15
C LEU A 81 -20.39 -3.22 2.63
N ASN A 82 -21.33 -3.54 3.52
CA ASN A 82 -22.75 -3.55 3.18
C ASN A 82 -23.23 -2.10 2.99
N THR A 83 -23.77 -1.80 1.81
CA THR A 83 -24.26 -0.45 1.49
C THR A 83 -25.64 -0.15 2.07
N ASN A 84 -26.30 -1.14 2.69
CA ASN A 84 -27.70 -1.15 3.10
C ASN A 84 -28.67 -0.82 1.95
N SER A 85 -28.24 -1.09 0.71
CA SER A 85 -29.03 -0.94 -0.50
C SER A 85 -29.12 -2.27 -1.25
N LYS A 86 -30.03 -2.35 -2.21
CA LYS A 86 -30.22 -3.54 -3.04
C LYS A 86 -29.69 -3.31 -4.46
N CYS A 87 -29.27 -4.38 -5.10
CA CYS A 87 -28.94 -4.42 -6.53
C CYS A 87 -29.65 -5.59 -7.20
N SER A 88 -29.77 -5.55 -8.52
CA SER A 88 -30.38 -6.63 -9.30
C SER A 88 -29.30 -7.62 -9.70
N ASP A 89 -29.36 -8.87 -9.24
CA ASP A 89 -28.46 -9.91 -9.72
C ASP A 89 -28.63 -10.10 -11.24
N LYS A 90 -27.55 -9.93 -12.00
CA LYS A 90 -27.53 -10.08 -13.45
C LYS A 90 -27.96 -11.48 -13.92
N THR A 91 -27.77 -12.51 -13.10
CA THR A 91 -28.07 -13.90 -13.48
C THR A 91 -29.53 -14.25 -13.23
N THR A 92 -30.05 -13.93 -12.05
CA THR A 92 -31.40 -14.32 -11.64
C THR A 92 -32.45 -13.21 -11.75
N GLY A 93 -32.02 -11.95 -11.88
CA GLY A 93 -32.89 -10.76 -11.85
C GLY A 93 -33.44 -10.41 -10.46
N GLN A 94 -32.99 -11.09 -9.40
CA GLN A 94 -33.50 -10.90 -8.04
C GLN A 94 -32.80 -9.77 -7.28
N ASP A 95 -33.52 -9.20 -6.32
CA ASP A 95 -33.04 -8.14 -5.44
C ASP A 95 -32.18 -8.73 -4.32
N VAL A 96 -30.90 -8.42 -4.33
CA VAL A 96 -29.91 -8.91 -3.37
C VAL A 96 -29.23 -7.75 -2.65
N ASP A 97 -28.66 -8.01 -1.47
CA ASP A 97 -27.90 -6.99 -0.74
C ASP A 97 -26.67 -6.56 -1.52
N ARG A 98 -26.51 -5.24 -1.69
CA ARG A 98 -25.38 -4.65 -2.39
C ARG A 98 -24.23 -4.39 -1.43
N TYR A 99 -23.05 -4.85 -1.81
CA TYR A 99 -21.80 -4.57 -1.14
C TYR A 99 -20.85 -3.76 -2.02
N ILE A 100 -19.88 -3.12 -1.39
CA ILE A 100 -18.70 -2.57 -2.03
C ILE A 100 -17.50 -3.33 -1.46
N TYR A 101 -16.58 -3.74 -2.33
CA TYR A 101 -15.33 -4.35 -1.90
C TYR A 101 -14.26 -3.28 -1.71
N ILE A 102 -13.73 -3.18 -0.51
CA ILE A 102 -12.68 -2.22 -0.15
C ILE A 102 -11.37 -2.97 0.02
N ASN A 103 -10.34 -2.54 -0.72
CA ASN A 103 -9.01 -3.11 -0.65
C ASN A 103 -8.00 -2.01 -0.28
N ASN A 104 -7.61 -1.96 0.99
CA ASN A 104 -6.62 -1.01 1.50
C ASN A 104 -5.18 -1.56 1.42
N VAL A 105 -4.99 -2.74 0.81
CA VAL A 105 -3.67 -3.30 0.53
C VAL A 105 -3.21 -2.81 -0.84
N PRO A 106 -2.06 -2.10 -0.94
CA PRO A 106 -1.59 -1.57 -2.22
C PRO A 106 -1.41 -2.67 -3.27
N ALA A 107 -2.02 -2.47 -4.45
CA ALA A 107 -1.93 -3.39 -5.58
C ALA A 107 -0.73 -3.12 -6.50
N GLY A 108 0.00 -2.02 -6.27
CA GLY A 108 1.14 -1.61 -7.08
C GLY A 108 0.76 -0.92 -8.39
N ASN A 109 -0.43 -0.36 -8.47
CA ASN A 109 -0.95 0.39 -9.62
C ASN A 109 -0.65 1.89 -9.47
N ILE A 110 0.50 2.36 -9.98
CA ILE A 110 0.96 3.74 -9.78
C ILE A 110 0.50 4.63 -10.95
N PRO A 111 -0.38 5.62 -10.74
CA PRO A 111 -1.04 6.47 -11.75
C PRO A 111 -0.24 6.81 -13.01
N ILE A 112 0.86 7.55 -12.87
CA ILE A 112 1.60 8.13 -14.01
C ILE A 112 2.31 7.03 -14.83
N ILE A 113 2.70 5.95 -14.17
CA ILE A 113 3.44 4.87 -14.81
C ILE A 113 2.45 3.81 -15.27
N SER A 114 1.67 3.23 -14.37
CA SER A 114 0.69 2.19 -14.67
C SER A 114 -0.38 2.60 -15.68
N SER A 115 -0.88 3.84 -15.65
CA SER A 115 -1.85 4.31 -16.66
C SER A 115 -1.19 4.66 -18.01
N GLY A 116 0.10 4.99 -18.02
CA GLY A 116 0.84 5.33 -19.25
C GLY A 116 1.40 4.12 -19.99
N ILE A 117 1.77 3.04 -19.28
CA ILE A 117 2.34 1.82 -19.85
C ILE A 117 1.48 0.56 -19.65
N GLY A 118 0.35 0.66 -18.96
CA GLY A 118 -0.62 -0.43 -18.80
C GLY A 118 -0.11 -1.62 -17.98
N VAL A 119 0.73 -1.37 -16.98
CA VAL A 119 1.33 -2.41 -16.13
C VAL A 119 1.36 -2.01 -14.65
N ASN A 120 1.17 -2.98 -13.77
CA ASN A 120 1.31 -2.83 -12.33
C ASN A 120 2.69 -3.28 -11.85
N PHE A 121 3.08 -2.80 -10.68
CA PHE A 121 4.32 -3.16 -10.03
C PHE A 121 4.07 -4.28 -9.03
N SER A 122 4.69 -5.43 -9.25
CA SER A 122 4.55 -6.59 -8.35
C SER A 122 5.14 -6.35 -6.96
N GLU A 123 6.18 -5.52 -6.86
CA GLU A 123 6.91 -5.26 -5.60
C GLU A 123 6.71 -3.88 -5.00
N PHE A 124 6.25 -2.86 -5.74
CA PHE A 124 6.01 -1.50 -5.19
C PHE A 124 4.63 -1.39 -4.53
N LYS A 125 4.45 -2.16 -3.46
CA LYS A 125 3.17 -2.29 -2.74
C LYS A 125 3.26 -1.70 -1.32
N GLY A 126 4.21 -0.80 -1.08
CA GLY A 126 4.37 -0.11 0.19
C GLY A 126 3.39 1.05 0.40
N LEU A 127 3.49 1.67 1.57
CA LEU A 127 2.61 2.77 1.98
C LEU A 127 2.75 4.00 1.06
N ILE A 128 3.96 4.34 0.60
CA ILE A 128 4.17 5.49 -0.28
C ILE A 128 3.49 5.25 -1.63
N PRO A 129 3.79 4.17 -2.39
CA PRO A 129 3.03 3.86 -3.60
C PRO A 129 1.53 3.76 -3.36
N GLY A 130 1.12 3.12 -2.26
CA GLY A 130 -0.30 2.97 -1.88
C GLY A 130 -1.04 4.30 -1.75
N THR A 131 -0.44 5.30 -1.08
CA THR A 131 -1.06 6.64 -0.97
C THR A 131 -1.22 7.32 -2.33
N ILE A 132 -0.23 7.17 -3.23
CA ILE A 132 -0.28 7.73 -4.58
C ILE A 132 -1.35 7.02 -5.43
N SER A 133 -1.44 5.70 -5.33
CA SER A 133 -2.50 4.90 -5.96
C SER A 133 -3.89 5.29 -5.46
N ASN A 134 -4.06 5.52 -4.16
CA ASN A 134 -5.35 5.90 -3.58
C ASN A 134 -5.82 7.30 -4.01
N LEU A 135 -4.91 8.24 -4.30
CA LEU A 135 -5.31 9.54 -4.87
C LEU A 135 -6.00 9.38 -6.24
N ASN A 136 -5.63 8.36 -7.01
CA ASN A 136 -6.33 8.04 -8.27
C ASN A 136 -7.69 7.40 -8.06
N ALA A 137 -7.90 6.67 -6.95
CA ALA A 137 -9.21 6.11 -6.63
C ALA A 137 -10.25 7.22 -6.34
N PHE A 138 -9.81 8.45 -6.08
CA PHE A 138 -10.65 9.66 -6.11
C PHE A 138 -10.80 10.23 -7.54
N ASN A 139 -10.96 9.37 -8.53
CA ASN A 139 -11.32 9.79 -9.87
C ASN A 139 -12.80 10.26 -9.87
N PRO A 140 -13.09 11.56 -10.05
CA PRO A 140 -14.44 12.08 -9.97
C PRO A 140 -15.38 11.44 -11.02
N MET A 141 -14.84 10.95 -12.14
CA MET A 141 -15.64 10.30 -13.18
C MET A 141 -16.21 8.95 -12.76
N GLU A 142 -15.43 8.14 -12.06
CA GLU A 142 -15.88 6.83 -11.54
C GLU A 142 -16.94 7.03 -10.45
N MET A 143 -16.73 8.02 -9.58
CA MET A 143 -17.74 8.43 -8.60
C MET A 143 -19.04 8.87 -9.28
N PHE A 144 -18.96 9.71 -10.32
CA PHE A 144 -20.14 10.12 -11.08
C PHE A 144 -20.86 8.94 -11.75
N GLN A 145 -20.13 7.98 -12.33
CA GLN A 145 -20.73 6.77 -12.89
C GLN A 145 -21.48 5.96 -11.83
N ALA A 146 -20.92 5.81 -10.63
CA ALA A 146 -21.58 5.14 -9.52
C ALA A 146 -22.87 5.86 -9.10
N PHE A 147 -22.90 7.19 -9.09
CA PHE A 147 -24.13 7.97 -8.81
C PHE A 147 -25.17 7.89 -9.92
N LEU A 148 -24.74 7.83 -11.18
CA LEU A 148 -25.63 7.76 -12.35
C LEU A 148 -26.18 6.34 -12.60
N SER A 149 -25.63 5.32 -11.93
CA SER A 149 -26.05 3.91 -12.06
C SER A 149 -27.48 3.60 -11.59
N GLY A 150 -28.17 4.61 -11.03
CA GLY A 150 -29.55 4.50 -10.57
C GLY A 150 -29.65 3.89 -9.17
N SER A 151 -30.89 3.77 -8.66
CA SER A 151 -31.15 3.27 -7.30
C SER A 151 -31.01 1.75 -7.16
N LYS A 152 -31.00 1.02 -8.28
CA LYS A 152 -30.94 -0.44 -8.33
C LYS A 152 -30.10 -0.90 -9.53
N PRO A 153 -28.78 -0.70 -9.48
CA PRO A 153 -27.88 -1.13 -10.54
C PRO A 153 -27.83 -2.66 -10.63
N GLU A 154 -27.36 -3.17 -11.78
CA GLU A 154 -27.04 -4.58 -11.92
C GLU A 154 -25.78 -4.94 -11.11
N CYS A 155 -25.75 -6.16 -10.57
CA CYS A 155 -24.63 -6.69 -9.80
C CYS A 155 -24.39 -8.17 -10.07
N GLN A 156 -23.21 -8.65 -9.70
CA GLN A 156 -22.87 -10.07 -9.70
C GLN A 156 -22.14 -10.43 -8.41
N GLU A 157 -22.21 -11.69 -8.02
CA GLU A 157 -21.44 -12.21 -6.90
C GLU A 157 -19.97 -12.31 -7.31
N ILE A 158 -19.09 -11.75 -6.47
CA ILE A 158 -17.63 -11.92 -6.60
C ILE A 158 -17.08 -12.54 -5.34
N LYS A 159 -16.10 -13.43 -5.50
CA LYS A 159 -15.39 -14.08 -4.39
C LYS A 159 -14.01 -13.44 -4.23
N MET A 160 -13.79 -12.77 -3.09
CA MET A 160 -12.58 -11.97 -2.86
C MET A 160 -11.91 -12.35 -1.53
N GLU A 161 -10.57 -12.21 -1.47
CA GLU A 161 -9.82 -12.33 -0.22
C GLU A 161 -10.21 -11.20 0.73
N THR A 162 -10.48 -11.54 2.00
CA THR A 162 -10.66 -10.55 3.07
C THR A 162 -9.50 -10.62 4.05
N ILE A 163 -9.14 -9.48 4.64
CA ILE A 163 -8.06 -9.32 5.62
C ILE A 163 -8.61 -8.45 6.73
N ASP A 164 -8.70 -8.97 7.94
CA ASP A 164 -9.19 -8.21 9.09
C ASP A 164 -8.10 -7.28 9.68
N ILE A 165 -8.47 -6.53 10.72
CA ILE A 165 -7.55 -5.61 11.41
C ILE A 165 -6.40 -6.31 12.14
N TYR A 166 -6.44 -7.64 12.26
CA TYR A 166 -5.42 -8.48 12.86
C TYR A 166 -4.53 -9.18 11.83
N ASN A 167 -4.73 -8.91 10.53
CA ASN A 167 -4.12 -9.57 9.38
C ASN A 167 -4.51 -11.05 9.21
N ASN A 168 -5.64 -11.47 9.79
CA ASN A 168 -6.19 -12.79 9.47
C ASN A 168 -6.81 -12.75 8.08
N LYS A 169 -6.43 -13.70 7.24
CA LYS A 169 -6.93 -13.82 5.87
C LYS A 169 -8.11 -14.79 5.81
N SER A 170 -9.13 -14.41 5.05
CA SER A 170 -10.28 -15.25 4.74
C SER A 170 -10.70 -15.03 3.29
N THR A 171 -11.83 -15.60 2.89
CA THR A 171 -12.43 -15.38 1.58
C THR A 171 -13.94 -15.33 1.73
N GLU A 172 -14.54 -14.32 1.14
CA GLU A 172 -15.98 -14.08 1.21
C GLU A 172 -16.54 -13.86 -0.20
N SER A 173 -17.83 -14.11 -0.35
CA SER A 173 -18.57 -13.87 -1.59
C SER A 173 -19.74 -12.94 -1.32
N HIS A 174 -19.84 -11.86 -2.08
CA HIS A 174 -20.94 -10.88 -1.97
C HIS A 174 -21.25 -10.27 -3.33
N PHE A 175 -22.45 -9.70 -3.45
CA PHE A 175 -22.89 -9.02 -4.67
C PHE A 175 -22.35 -7.60 -4.75
N VAL A 176 -21.60 -7.32 -5.82
CA VAL A 176 -21.03 -6.00 -6.11
C VAL A 176 -21.50 -5.56 -7.49
N THR A 177 -21.72 -4.25 -7.68
CA THR A 177 -22.25 -3.76 -8.96
C THR A 177 -21.29 -4.02 -10.10
N THR A 178 -21.86 -4.25 -11.29
CA THR A 178 -21.04 -4.51 -12.49
C THR A 178 -20.15 -3.31 -12.84
N ILE A 179 -20.59 -2.09 -12.54
CA ILE A 179 -19.81 -0.84 -12.72
C ILE A 179 -18.64 -0.78 -11.74
N ASP A 180 -18.89 -1.06 -10.45
CA ASP A 180 -17.82 -1.09 -9.45
C ASP A 180 -16.78 -2.16 -9.83
N ILE A 181 -17.23 -3.36 -10.23
CA ILE A 181 -16.34 -4.44 -10.67
C ILE A 181 -15.58 -4.08 -11.95
N GLN A 182 -16.23 -3.43 -12.92
CA GLN A 182 -15.59 -2.98 -14.16
C GLN A 182 -14.40 -2.05 -13.90
N ASN A 183 -14.49 -1.22 -12.86
CA ASN A 183 -13.45 -0.26 -12.49
C ASN A 183 -12.40 -0.86 -11.53
N MET A 184 -12.58 -2.11 -11.06
CA MET A 184 -11.58 -2.80 -10.25
C MET A 184 -10.37 -3.22 -11.07
N ASP A 185 -9.19 -3.06 -10.47
CA ASP A 185 -7.92 -3.50 -11.04
C ASP A 185 -7.89 -5.03 -11.23
N PRO A 186 -7.62 -5.57 -12.43
CA PRO A 186 -7.54 -7.01 -12.68
C PRO A 186 -6.61 -7.78 -11.74
N CYS A 187 -5.56 -7.14 -11.23
CA CYS A 187 -4.55 -7.77 -10.39
C CYS A 187 -5.04 -8.13 -8.98
N ILE A 188 -6.21 -7.65 -8.56
CA ILE A 188 -6.79 -7.99 -7.24
C ILE A 188 -7.67 -9.24 -7.28
N PHE A 189 -8.03 -9.73 -8.48
CA PHE A 189 -8.81 -10.96 -8.65
C PHE A 189 -7.92 -12.21 -8.60
N GLN A 190 -8.49 -13.33 -8.16
CA GLN A 190 -7.75 -14.59 -7.96
C GLN A 190 -7.16 -15.14 -9.27
N ASP A 191 -7.90 -15.03 -10.37
CA ASP A 191 -7.50 -15.43 -11.72
C ASP A 191 -6.75 -14.31 -12.47
N LYS A 192 -6.45 -13.21 -11.77
CA LYS A 192 -5.80 -12.01 -12.31
C LYS A 192 -6.53 -11.44 -13.54
N THR A 193 -7.84 -11.65 -13.64
CA THR A 193 -8.68 -11.21 -14.75
C THR A 193 -9.90 -10.50 -14.20
N ASN A 194 -10.22 -9.33 -14.76
CA ASN A 194 -11.44 -8.65 -14.38
C ASN A 194 -12.65 -9.35 -15.03
N PRO A 195 -13.63 -9.85 -14.26
CA PRO A 195 -14.71 -10.69 -14.79
C PRO A 195 -15.76 -9.91 -15.63
N ILE A 196 -15.73 -8.58 -15.62
CA ILE A 196 -16.61 -7.74 -16.45
C ILE A 196 -15.92 -7.32 -17.74
N THR A 197 -14.67 -6.87 -17.66
CA THR A 197 -13.92 -6.36 -18.83
C THR A 197 -13.11 -7.42 -19.57
N ASN A 198 -12.85 -8.58 -18.94
CA ASN A 198 -11.91 -9.61 -19.38
C ASN A 198 -10.45 -9.11 -19.52
N ASN A 199 -10.14 -7.94 -18.96
CA ASN A 199 -8.78 -7.43 -18.93
C ASN A 199 -7.93 -8.31 -18.01
N GLN A 200 -6.78 -8.76 -18.51
CA GLN A 200 -5.80 -9.49 -17.71
C GLN A 200 -4.83 -8.52 -17.03
N CYS A 201 -4.50 -8.83 -15.79
CA CYS A 201 -3.45 -8.16 -15.04
C CYS A 201 -2.11 -8.31 -15.77
N ARG A 202 -1.37 -7.21 -15.87
CA ARG A 202 0.02 -7.19 -16.35
C ARG A 202 0.89 -6.64 -15.25
N GLU A 203 1.80 -7.45 -14.73
CA GLU A 203 2.77 -7.03 -13.70
C GLU A 203 4.18 -6.95 -14.28
N THR A 204 4.94 -5.97 -13.82
CA THR A 204 6.37 -5.79 -14.08
C THR A 204 7.16 -5.76 -12.76
N PHE A 205 8.49 -5.78 -12.85
CA PHE A 205 9.43 -5.75 -11.73
C PHE A 205 9.28 -6.88 -10.69
N SER A 206 8.93 -8.08 -11.14
CA SER A 206 8.76 -9.29 -10.30
C SER A 206 10.04 -9.88 -9.70
N ASN A 207 11.18 -9.21 -9.88
CA ASN A 207 12.51 -9.66 -9.48
C ASN A 207 13.34 -8.56 -8.76
N LEU A 208 12.72 -7.47 -8.29
CA LEU A 208 13.46 -6.40 -7.62
C LEU A 208 13.88 -6.78 -6.19
N SER A 209 13.31 -7.86 -5.64
CA SER A 209 13.71 -8.51 -4.39
C SER A 209 15.13 -9.11 -4.48
N ASN A 210 15.69 -9.21 -5.70
CA ASN A 210 17.09 -9.50 -5.98
C ASN A 210 17.96 -8.25 -6.21
N ILE A 211 17.52 -7.04 -5.84
CA ILE A 211 18.48 -6.00 -5.47
C ILE A 211 19.10 -6.46 -4.16
N LYS A 212 20.04 -7.41 -4.28
CA LYS A 212 21.16 -7.51 -3.36
C LYS A 212 21.57 -6.06 -3.12
N THR A 213 21.49 -5.63 -1.87
CA THR A 213 22.28 -4.50 -1.34
C THR A 213 23.48 -4.35 -2.22
N PHE A 214 23.71 -3.17 -2.81
CA PHE A 214 24.95 -2.88 -3.54
C PHE A 214 26.09 -3.26 -2.61
N LYS A 215 26.55 -4.52 -2.71
CA LYS A 215 27.61 -5.05 -1.90
C LYS A 215 28.78 -4.37 -2.53
N ILE A 216 29.32 -3.38 -1.81
CA ILE A 216 30.56 -2.74 -2.19
C ILE A 216 31.49 -3.90 -2.57
N PRO A 217 31.93 -3.97 -3.83
CA PRO A 217 32.74 -5.08 -4.29
C PRO A 217 33.91 -5.25 -3.33
N ASP A 218 34.11 -6.48 -2.86
CA ASP A 218 35.13 -6.81 -1.85
C ASP A 218 36.52 -6.94 -2.50
N ASP A 219 36.79 -6.07 -3.48
CA ASP A 219 38.06 -5.97 -4.19
C ASP A 219 38.79 -4.70 -3.76
N SER A 220 40.12 -4.80 -3.65
CA SER A 220 40.95 -3.70 -3.17
C SER A 220 40.86 -2.44 -4.02
N THR A 221 40.50 -2.55 -5.30
CA THR A 221 40.41 -1.40 -6.22
C THR A 221 39.16 -0.57 -5.91
N SER A 222 38.01 -1.24 -5.74
CA SER A 222 36.75 -0.61 -5.35
C SER A 222 36.84 0.02 -3.97
N GLN A 223 37.44 -0.67 -3.00
CA GLN A 223 37.64 -0.12 -1.65
C GLN A 223 38.53 1.14 -1.67
N LEU A 224 39.61 1.14 -2.48
CA LEU A 224 40.48 2.30 -2.65
C LEU A 224 39.75 3.48 -3.31
N TYR A 225 38.90 3.20 -4.31
CA TYR A 225 38.07 4.21 -4.96
C TYR A 225 37.10 4.86 -3.98
N PHE A 226 36.33 4.08 -3.21
CA PHE A 226 35.40 4.62 -2.22
C PHE A 226 36.12 5.35 -1.08
N ALA A 227 37.28 4.86 -0.64
CA ALA A 227 38.11 5.56 0.34
C ALA A 227 38.57 6.92 -0.20
N SER A 228 39.00 6.99 -1.47
CA SER A 228 39.42 8.25 -2.10
C SER A 228 38.28 9.26 -2.21
N LEU A 229 37.06 8.80 -2.53
CA LEU A 229 35.85 9.63 -2.53
C LEU A 229 35.51 10.13 -1.13
N GLY A 230 35.66 9.28 -0.10
CA GLY A 230 35.47 9.66 1.29
C GLY A 230 36.45 10.77 1.73
N PHE A 231 37.73 10.60 1.42
CA PHE A 231 38.76 11.62 1.68
C PHE A 231 38.47 12.93 0.93
N LEU A 232 38.04 12.85 -0.33
CA LEU A 232 37.64 14.02 -1.11
C LEU A 232 36.45 14.73 -0.47
N GLY A 233 35.44 13.99 -0.02
CA GLY A 233 34.27 14.53 0.68
C GLY A 233 34.66 15.24 1.97
N ILE A 234 35.52 14.62 2.79
CA ILE A 234 36.06 15.24 4.02
C ILE A 234 36.86 16.50 3.69
N TYR A 235 37.68 16.48 2.63
CA TYR A 235 38.46 17.63 2.21
C TYR A 235 37.57 18.79 1.73
N ILE A 236 36.52 18.50 0.95
CA ILE A 236 35.55 19.50 0.50
C ILE A 236 34.83 20.10 1.71
N LEU A 237 34.36 19.27 2.65
CA LEU A 237 33.75 19.75 3.89
C LEU A 237 34.70 20.62 4.69
N TYR A 238 35.94 20.18 4.90
CA TYR A 238 36.97 20.96 5.58
C TYR A 238 37.21 22.32 4.92
N LYS A 239 37.28 22.37 3.58
CA LYS A 239 37.41 23.64 2.84
C LYS A 239 36.20 24.54 2.98
N ILE A 240 34.98 23.98 3.00
CA ILE A 240 33.75 24.73 3.26
C ILE A 240 33.77 25.28 4.69
N MET A 241 34.20 24.49 5.68
CA MET A 241 34.29 24.94 7.07
C MET A 241 35.33 26.05 7.26
N LEU A 242 36.49 25.96 6.61
CA LEU A 242 37.50 27.03 6.60
C LEU A 242 37.00 28.30 5.91
N LYS A 243 36.27 28.16 4.79
CA LYS A 243 35.71 29.31 4.07
C LYS A 243 34.65 30.06 4.90
N ASN A 244 33.93 29.35 5.75
CA ASN A 244 32.87 29.90 6.60
C ASN A 244 33.35 30.22 8.04
N ASP A 245 34.67 30.29 8.28
CA ASP A 245 35.30 30.55 9.59
C ASP A 245 34.77 29.67 10.75
N MET A 246 34.30 28.45 10.44
CA MET A 246 33.75 27.52 11.43
C MET A 246 34.84 26.69 12.14
N ILE A 247 36.11 26.88 11.76
CA ILE A 247 37.28 26.27 12.40
C ILE A 247 38.24 27.41 12.77
N PRO A 248 38.67 27.52 14.04
CA PRO A 248 39.65 28.52 14.44
C PRO A 248 40.97 28.30 13.67
N LYS A 249 41.53 29.40 13.15
CA LYS A 249 42.80 29.39 12.39
C LYS A 249 43.98 29.03 13.27
#